data_AF-A0A6G6X2Y0-F1
#
_entry.id   AF-A0A6G6X2Y0-F1
#
_cell.length_a   1.000
_cell.length_b   1.000
_cell.length_c   1.000
_cell.angle_alpha   90.00
_cell.angle_beta   90.00
_cell.angle_gamma   90.00
#
_symmetry.space_group_name_H-M   'P 1'
#
loop_
_entity.id
_entity.type
_entity.pdbx_description
1 polymer ?
#
loop_
_entity_poly.entity_id
_entity_poly.type
_entity_poly.pdbx_seq_one_letter_code
_entity_poly.pdbx_strand_id
1 'polypeptide(L)'
;MPINFITNDPNAPGASVKTITPTPDRPATKMSFNVTSLPAMAVYPPNTVNFVAWQAREAALRALITFEKIAGRLVGWTGKATKKKLKLNPDLGEDLNAYYDQESVSFFDYKIGSKILYSGASTDVVAHEVGHGILDSLRPDLWNVNMMEVAAFHEGFGDCVAVMTALSDRPTRVAVLKKNGKLTKANFAEATAEQLSWGIRKVAGPTHNASKPRHALNKFKWAFPSSLPMNGKPEVLINEVHSFGQLTSGCYFELIGEIFRAGPSSQSRLWSACQKATKLLALAVKSAPVKPRFLESVGRAMILADRQQGTSSDGTGLNEAHIRTAFDRHGITLGVSSFLAPRAALGGRAGALSTPGKSTLRSILDAGPNATLATRPFALGRPGSTEVTGYRAVDLSGLSAGLKNVKAYTPQVAIVGHAAGATAVLGSVESSVSVEEEVRDYVATLVQRKLIDFEGPSRESAKRGKARKAAGFVSSSKRPTHVVRRRGKEAVLERLRFGCRCHLCSELEE
;
A
#
# COMPACT_ATOMS: atom_id res chain seq x y z
N MET A 1 8.92 -19.60 -26.85
CA MET A 1 7.50 -19.81 -27.19
C MET A 1 6.69 -18.62 -26.66
N PRO A 2 5.60 -18.20 -27.32
CA PRO A 2 4.77 -17.11 -26.83
C PRO A 2 3.75 -17.57 -25.78
N ILE A 3 3.15 -16.61 -25.07
CA ILE A 3 2.00 -16.80 -24.17
C ILE A 3 0.88 -15.83 -24.53
N ASN A 4 -0.35 -16.13 -24.11
CA ASN A 4 -1.45 -15.17 -24.09
C ASN A 4 -1.35 -14.29 -22.83
N PHE A 5 -1.63 -12.99 -22.97
CA PHE A 5 -1.56 -12.02 -21.88
C PHE A 5 -2.59 -10.89 -22.04
N ILE A 6 -3.27 -10.52 -20.95
CA ILE A 6 -4.15 -9.36 -20.85
C ILE A 6 -3.38 -8.25 -20.13
N THR A 7 -3.28 -7.07 -20.75
CA THR A 7 -2.43 -5.98 -20.25
C THR A 7 -3.01 -5.19 -19.07
N ASN A 8 -4.27 -5.43 -18.70
CA ASN A 8 -4.96 -4.83 -17.56
C ASN A 8 -5.93 -5.85 -16.94
N ASP A 9 -7.11 -5.43 -16.46
CA ASP A 9 -8.19 -6.32 -16.04
C ASP A 9 -8.97 -6.93 -17.24
N PRO A 10 -9.41 -8.21 -17.19
CA PRO A 10 -10.20 -8.85 -18.24
C PRO A 10 -11.53 -8.17 -18.57
N ASN A 11 -12.15 -7.50 -17.60
CA ASN A 11 -13.40 -6.75 -17.73
C ASN A 11 -13.16 -5.26 -18.05
N ALA A 12 -11.91 -4.80 -18.14
CA ALA A 12 -11.60 -3.43 -18.50
C ALA A 12 -12.10 -3.08 -19.92
N PRO A 13 -12.63 -1.86 -20.17
CA PRO A 13 -13.14 -1.49 -21.48
C PRO A 13 -12.07 -1.55 -22.60
N GLY A 14 -12.25 -2.49 -23.53
CA GLY A 14 -11.30 -2.74 -24.62
C GLY A 14 -10.13 -3.66 -24.25
N ALA A 15 -10.22 -4.37 -23.12
CA ALA A 15 -9.32 -5.46 -22.80
C ALA A 15 -9.31 -6.49 -23.94
N SER A 16 -8.12 -6.86 -24.37
CA SER A 16 -7.90 -7.85 -25.41
C SER A 16 -6.72 -8.71 -25.04
N VAL A 17 -6.82 -10.00 -25.33
CA VAL A 17 -5.71 -10.94 -25.17
C VAL A 17 -4.69 -10.68 -26.27
N LYS A 18 -3.42 -10.53 -25.87
CA LYS A 18 -2.29 -10.35 -26.78
C LYS A 18 -1.36 -11.55 -26.66
N THR A 19 -0.86 -12.01 -27.80
CA THR A 19 0.22 -12.99 -27.84
C THR A 19 1.56 -12.26 -27.67
N ILE A 20 2.30 -12.60 -26.62
CA ILE A 20 3.57 -11.93 -26.28
C ILE A 20 4.69 -12.94 -26.07
N THR A 21 5.94 -12.48 -26.18
CA THR A 21 7.09 -13.17 -25.59
C THR A 21 7.07 -12.91 -24.08
N PRO A 22 7.01 -13.96 -23.23
CA PRO A 22 7.00 -13.78 -21.78
C PRO A 22 8.32 -13.18 -21.28
N THR A 23 8.24 -12.45 -20.18
CA THR A 23 9.42 -11.91 -19.49
C THR A 23 10.32 -13.06 -19.02
N PRO A 24 11.64 -13.03 -19.34
CA PRO A 24 12.58 -14.06 -18.92
C PRO A 24 12.67 -14.20 -17.40
N ASP A 25 13.07 -15.39 -16.95
CA ASP A 25 13.39 -15.59 -15.54
C ASP A 25 14.52 -14.68 -15.09
N ARG A 26 14.41 -14.20 -13.86
CA ARG A 26 15.38 -13.29 -13.27
C ARG A 26 16.47 -14.08 -12.53
N PRO A 27 17.75 -13.65 -12.61
CA PRO A 27 18.84 -14.25 -11.85
C PRO A 27 18.51 -14.36 -10.35
N ALA A 28 19.04 -15.38 -9.66
CA ALA A 28 18.78 -15.62 -8.25
C ALA A 28 19.16 -14.44 -7.32
N THR A 29 20.11 -13.60 -7.75
CA THR A 29 20.55 -12.40 -7.04
C THR A 29 19.54 -11.24 -7.11
N LYS A 30 18.53 -11.33 -7.98
CA LYS A 30 17.48 -10.32 -8.14
C LYS A 30 16.17 -10.80 -7.53
N MET A 31 15.40 -9.85 -7.00
CA MET A 31 14.05 -10.15 -6.51
C MET A 31 13.19 -10.70 -7.65
N SER A 32 12.40 -11.72 -7.36
CA SER A 32 11.50 -12.40 -8.29
C SER A 32 10.46 -13.21 -7.51
N PHE A 33 9.62 -13.94 -8.23
CA PHE A 33 8.62 -14.84 -7.67
C PHE A 33 9.01 -16.31 -7.83
N ASN A 34 8.50 -17.15 -6.94
CA ASN A 34 8.42 -18.59 -7.11
C ASN A 34 6.95 -18.94 -7.36
N VAL A 35 6.61 -19.26 -8.60
CA VAL A 35 5.23 -19.58 -9.00
C VAL A 35 4.93 -21.02 -8.55
N THR A 36 3.91 -21.20 -7.72
CA THR A 36 3.68 -22.50 -7.07
C THR A 36 3.22 -23.60 -8.01
N SER A 37 2.55 -23.24 -9.10
CA SER A 37 2.25 -24.12 -10.23
C SER A 37 2.33 -23.32 -11.52
N LEU A 38 3.33 -23.62 -12.35
CA LEU A 38 3.52 -23.00 -13.66
C LEU A 38 3.55 -24.10 -14.72
N PRO A 39 2.55 -24.19 -15.62
CA PRO A 39 2.55 -25.20 -16.66
C PRO A 39 3.62 -24.90 -17.72
N ALA A 40 3.84 -25.85 -18.63
CA ALA A 40 4.74 -25.64 -19.77
C ALA A 40 4.39 -24.33 -20.52
N MET A 41 5.40 -23.64 -21.02
CA MET A 41 5.19 -22.38 -21.73
C MET A 41 4.42 -22.63 -23.03
N ALA A 42 3.18 -22.17 -23.11
CA ALA A 42 2.33 -22.33 -24.28
C ALA A 42 1.26 -21.22 -24.35
N VAL A 43 0.57 -21.17 -25.49
CA VAL A 43 -0.60 -20.32 -25.69
C VAL A 43 -1.83 -21.04 -25.12
N TYR A 44 -2.25 -20.65 -23.92
CA TYR A 44 -3.45 -21.19 -23.28
C TYR A 44 -4.68 -20.31 -23.55
N PRO A 45 -5.88 -20.90 -23.71
CA PRO A 45 -7.12 -20.14 -23.80
C PRO A 45 -7.36 -19.29 -22.53
N PRO A 46 -7.92 -18.07 -22.66
CA PRO A 46 -8.35 -17.29 -21.51
C PRO A 46 -9.33 -18.07 -20.62
N ASN A 47 -9.40 -17.71 -19.34
CA ASN A 47 -10.26 -18.38 -18.34
C ASN A 47 -9.91 -19.85 -18.07
N THR A 48 -8.64 -20.24 -18.28
CA THR A 48 -8.11 -21.54 -17.83
C THR A 48 -7.06 -21.33 -16.75
N VAL A 49 -6.93 -22.28 -15.83
CA VAL A 49 -5.90 -22.24 -14.76
C VAL A 49 -4.48 -22.10 -15.32
N ASN A 50 -4.22 -22.70 -16.48
CA ASN A 50 -2.92 -22.62 -17.15
C ASN A 50 -2.64 -21.22 -17.72
N PHE A 51 -3.66 -20.56 -18.27
CA PHE A 51 -3.57 -19.16 -18.67
C PHE A 51 -3.32 -18.27 -17.45
N VAL A 52 -4.08 -18.47 -16.37
CA VAL A 52 -3.96 -17.68 -15.12
C VAL A 52 -2.55 -17.78 -14.52
N ALA A 53 -1.93 -18.96 -14.56
CA ALA A 53 -0.55 -19.14 -14.10
C ALA A 53 0.47 -18.27 -14.83
N TRP A 54 0.42 -18.24 -16.17
CA TRP A 54 1.31 -17.40 -16.98
C TRP A 54 0.95 -15.92 -16.90
N GLN A 55 -0.35 -15.60 -16.84
CA GLN A 55 -0.88 -14.24 -16.67
C GLN A 55 -0.38 -13.61 -15.37
N ALA A 56 -0.56 -14.29 -14.23
CA ALA A 56 -0.12 -13.80 -12.92
C ALA A 56 1.40 -13.68 -12.83
N ARG A 57 2.16 -14.66 -13.36
CA ARG A 57 3.63 -14.58 -13.41
C ARG A 57 4.10 -13.34 -14.19
N GLU A 58 3.54 -13.13 -15.38
CA GLU A 58 3.95 -12.03 -16.26
C GLU A 58 3.58 -10.67 -15.66
N ALA A 59 2.35 -10.51 -15.16
CA ALA A 59 1.90 -9.28 -14.51
C ALA A 59 2.78 -8.92 -13.30
N ALA A 60 3.07 -9.90 -12.45
CA ALA A 60 3.90 -9.69 -11.26
C ALA A 60 5.34 -9.28 -11.61
N LEU A 61 5.94 -9.92 -12.62
CA LEU A 61 7.27 -9.53 -13.11
C LEU A 61 7.26 -8.14 -13.72
N ARG A 62 6.25 -7.78 -14.53
CA ARG A 62 6.14 -6.44 -15.13
C ARG A 62 6.04 -5.36 -14.07
N ALA A 63 5.21 -5.55 -13.04
CA ALA A 63 5.06 -4.60 -11.94
C ALA A 63 6.41 -4.38 -11.21
N LEU A 64 7.04 -5.47 -10.76
CA LEU A 64 8.33 -5.41 -10.05
C LEU A 64 9.44 -4.79 -10.90
N ILE A 65 9.61 -5.25 -12.14
CA ILE A 65 10.69 -4.79 -13.03
C ILE A 65 10.52 -3.32 -13.37
N THR A 66 9.29 -2.90 -13.65
CA THR A 66 8.99 -1.51 -14.01
C THR A 66 9.25 -0.59 -12.83
N PHE A 67 8.82 -0.99 -11.63
CA PHE A 67 9.10 -0.24 -10.42
C PHE A 67 10.61 -0.09 -10.18
N GLU A 68 11.39 -1.18 -10.22
CA GLU A 68 12.84 -1.12 -10.02
C GLU A 68 13.58 -0.28 -11.06
N LYS A 69 13.11 -0.28 -12.32
CA LYS A 69 13.67 0.56 -13.39
C LYS A 69 13.48 2.05 -13.12
N ILE A 70 12.39 2.43 -12.42
CA ILE A 70 12.04 3.84 -12.17
C ILE A 70 12.58 4.31 -10.82
N ALA A 71 12.36 3.51 -9.77
CA ALA A 71 12.57 3.87 -8.37
C ALA A 71 13.89 3.32 -7.78
N GLY A 72 14.64 2.55 -8.56
CA GLY A 72 15.86 1.88 -8.14
C GLY A 72 15.61 0.47 -7.60
N ARG A 73 16.69 -0.31 -7.51
CA ARG A 73 16.63 -1.72 -7.10
C ARG A 73 16.16 -1.86 -5.66
N LEU A 74 15.33 -2.86 -5.43
CA LEU A 74 14.88 -3.23 -4.10
C LEU A 74 15.88 -4.20 -3.45
N VAL A 75 16.02 -4.10 -2.13
CA VAL A 75 16.99 -4.91 -1.36
C VAL A 75 16.54 -6.36 -1.26
N GLY A 76 15.25 -6.61 -1.09
CA GLY A 76 14.67 -7.95 -0.92
C GLY A 76 13.26 -7.84 -0.34
N TRP A 77 12.44 -8.88 -0.49
CA TRP A 77 11.09 -8.89 0.08
C TRP A 77 11.16 -8.70 1.60
N THR A 78 10.17 -8.00 2.17
CA THR A 78 10.13 -7.63 3.60
C THR A 78 11.39 -6.88 4.08
N GLY A 79 12.08 -6.19 3.17
CA GLY A 79 13.34 -5.48 3.44
C GLY A 79 14.57 -6.37 3.65
N LYS A 80 14.47 -7.69 3.46
CA LYS A 80 15.54 -8.65 3.77
C LYS A 80 16.34 -9.03 2.54
N ALA A 81 17.62 -8.69 2.50
CA ALA A 81 18.52 -8.99 1.39
C ALA A 81 18.55 -10.49 1.00
N THR A 82 18.33 -11.38 1.97
CA THR A 82 18.29 -12.83 1.79
C THR A 82 16.98 -13.34 1.16
N LYS A 83 15.88 -12.58 1.24
CA LYS A 83 14.56 -12.98 0.73
C LYS A 83 14.35 -12.46 -0.70
N LYS A 84 14.99 -13.10 -1.68
CA LYS A 84 14.89 -12.74 -3.11
C LYS A 84 13.67 -13.34 -3.83
N LYS A 85 13.07 -14.39 -3.30
CA LYS A 85 11.90 -15.06 -3.92
C LYS A 85 10.70 -14.94 -3.00
N LEU A 86 9.58 -14.46 -3.54
CA LEU A 86 8.26 -14.47 -2.89
C LEU A 86 7.39 -15.52 -3.57
N LYS A 87 6.55 -16.24 -2.85
CA LYS A 87 5.62 -17.18 -3.49
C LYS A 87 4.58 -16.40 -4.29
N LEU A 88 4.23 -16.91 -5.46
CA LEU A 88 3.12 -16.43 -6.27
C LEU A 88 2.19 -17.61 -6.48
N ASN A 89 0.98 -17.52 -5.91
CA ASN A 89 -0.06 -18.52 -6.10
C ASN A 89 -1.07 -17.99 -7.12
N PRO A 90 -1.05 -18.46 -8.37
CA PRO A 90 -1.93 -17.91 -9.41
C PRO A 90 -3.41 -18.20 -9.13
N ASP A 91 -3.69 -19.27 -8.40
CA ASP A 91 -5.01 -19.69 -7.99
C ASP A 91 -4.88 -20.61 -6.75
N LEU A 92 -5.55 -20.26 -5.65
CA LEU A 92 -5.62 -21.04 -4.41
C LEU A 92 -7.02 -21.63 -4.15
N GLY A 93 -7.90 -21.61 -5.15
CA GLY A 93 -9.27 -22.12 -5.07
C GLY A 93 -10.29 -21.00 -4.89
N GLU A 94 -11.46 -21.36 -4.37
CA GLU A 94 -12.65 -20.51 -4.40
C GLU A 94 -12.65 -19.38 -3.35
N ASP A 95 -12.49 -18.13 -3.78
CA ASP A 95 -12.68 -16.90 -2.97
C ASP A 95 -12.83 -15.64 -3.87
N LEU A 96 -13.62 -14.65 -3.45
CA LEU A 96 -13.65 -13.32 -4.10
C LEU A 96 -12.60 -12.41 -3.46
N ASN A 97 -11.33 -12.70 -3.76
CA ASN A 97 -10.22 -12.08 -3.05
C ASN A 97 -8.90 -12.10 -3.85
N ALA A 98 -7.92 -11.36 -3.35
CA ALA A 98 -6.50 -11.49 -3.59
C ALA A 98 -5.78 -10.96 -2.32
N TYR A 99 -4.56 -11.42 -2.03
CA TYR A 99 -3.83 -10.87 -0.88
C TYR A 99 -2.31 -10.98 -0.96
N TYR A 100 -1.66 -10.16 -0.14
CA TYR A 100 -0.26 -10.22 0.23
C TYR A 100 -0.09 -10.46 1.74
N ASP A 101 0.71 -11.46 2.12
CA ASP A 101 0.89 -11.90 3.52
C ASP A 101 2.36 -11.99 3.96
N GLN A 102 3.24 -11.19 3.34
CA GLN A 102 4.71 -11.26 3.45
C GLN A 102 5.35 -12.56 2.93
N GLU A 103 4.62 -13.67 2.84
CA GLU A 103 5.12 -14.96 2.35
C GLU A 103 4.73 -15.24 0.89
N SER A 104 3.61 -14.66 0.45
CA SER A 104 3.05 -14.85 -0.87
C SER A 104 2.27 -13.63 -1.37
N VAL A 105 2.14 -13.54 -2.69
CA VAL A 105 0.96 -12.94 -3.33
C VAL A 105 0.07 -14.08 -3.80
N SER A 106 -1.22 -13.99 -3.50
CA SER A 106 -2.16 -15.10 -3.69
C SER A 106 -3.47 -14.65 -4.31
N PHE A 107 -3.90 -15.42 -5.30
CA PHE A 107 -5.09 -15.17 -6.10
C PHE A 107 -6.04 -16.39 -6.05
N PHE A 108 -7.26 -16.20 -6.54
CA PHE A 108 -8.38 -17.11 -6.33
C PHE A 108 -9.27 -17.17 -7.57
N ASP A 109 -10.03 -18.25 -7.67
CA ASP A 109 -11.15 -18.37 -8.58
C ASP A 109 -12.48 -18.13 -7.84
N TYR A 110 -13.54 -17.77 -8.58
CA TYR A 110 -14.87 -17.73 -7.99
C TYR A 110 -15.95 -17.95 -9.05
N LYS A 111 -16.87 -18.87 -8.78
CA LYS A 111 -17.92 -19.24 -9.73
C LYS A 111 -19.18 -18.39 -9.55
N ILE A 112 -19.64 -17.76 -10.64
CA ILE A 112 -20.88 -16.97 -10.69
C ILE A 112 -21.73 -17.48 -11.85
N GLY A 113 -22.72 -18.32 -11.52
CA GLY A 113 -23.51 -19.05 -12.52
C GLY A 113 -22.61 -19.98 -13.35
N SER A 114 -22.56 -19.77 -14.66
CA SER A 114 -21.70 -20.51 -15.59
C SER A 114 -20.31 -19.88 -15.81
N LYS A 115 -20.03 -18.71 -15.24
CA LYS A 115 -18.75 -18.01 -15.41
C LYS A 115 -17.84 -18.26 -14.20
N ILE A 116 -16.55 -18.42 -14.46
CA ILE A 116 -15.51 -18.44 -13.41
C ILE A 116 -14.71 -17.15 -13.55
N LEU A 117 -14.61 -16.41 -12.45
CA LEU A 117 -13.72 -15.27 -12.26
C LEU A 117 -12.37 -15.80 -11.79
N TYR A 118 -11.27 -15.17 -12.22
CA TYR A 118 -9.94 -15.48 -11.71
C TYR A 118 -9.23 -14.18 -11.33
N SER A 119 -9.04 -13.90 -10.04
CA SER A 119 -8.35 -12.66 -9.64
C SER A 119 -6.90 -12.62 -10.12
N GLY A 120 -6.28 -13.79 -10.33
CA GLY A 120 -4.95 -13.93 -10.92
C GLY A 120 -4.90 -13.69 -12.43
N ALA A 121 -6.06 -13.63 -13.11
CA ALA A 121 -6.13 -13.25 -14.51
C ALA A 121 -5.99 -11.72 -14.72
N SER A 122 -6.13 -10.94 -13.64
CA SER A 122 -6.17 -9.49 -13.69
C SER A 122 -4.80 -8.87 -13.45
N THR A 123 -4.24 -8.20 -14.47
CA THR A 123 -2.90 -7.61 -14.34
C THR A 123 -2.83 -6.52 -13.28
N ASP A 124 -3.88 -5.73 -13.15
CA ASP A 124 -3.98 -4.66 -12.16
C ASP A 124 -4.12 -5.19 -10.72
N VAL A 125 -4.94 -6.22 -10.48
CA VAL A 125 -5.03 -6.89 -9.17
C VAL A 125 -3.70 -7.54 -8.82
N VAL A 126 -3.06 -8.24 -9.77
CA VAL A 126 -1.73 -8.83 -9.54
C VAL A 126 -0.68 -7.75 -9.24
N ALA A 127 -0.69 -6.64 -9.99
CA ALA A 127 0.21 -5.52 -9.75
C ALA A 127 -0.06 -4.83 -8.40
N HIS A 128 -1.32 -4.74 -7.98
CA HIS A 128 -1.73 -4.20 -6.68
C HIS A 128 -1.15 -5.03 -5.53
N GLU A 129 -1.33 -6.35 -5.55
CA GLU A 129 -0.79 -7.24 -4.51
C GLU A 129 0.74 -7.23 -4.47
N VAL A 130 1.38 -7.17 -5.65
CA VAL A 130 2.84 -6.97 -5.74
C VAL A 130 3.24 -5.59 -5.19
N GLY A 131 2.39 -4.58 -5.33
CA GLY A 131 2.56 -3.25 -4.76
C GLY A 131 2.67 -3.27 -3.24
N HIS A 132 1.85 -4.07 -2.54
CA HIS A 132 2.03 -4.28 -1.10
C HIS A 132 3.42 -4.85 -0.77
N GLY A 133 3.88 -5.85 -1.53
CA GLY A 133 5.21 -6.44 -1.33
C GLY A 133 6.36 -5.49 -1.66
N ILE A 134 6.18 -4.59 -2.63
CA ILE A 134 7.13 -3.52 -2.93
C ILE A 134 7.18 -2.53 -1.77
N LEU A 135 6.03 -2.10 -1.26
CA LEU A 135 5.97 -1.19 -0.11
C LEU A 135 6.63 -1.82 1.12
N ASP A 136 6.34 -3.08 1.42
CA ASP A 136 6.95 -3.83 2.52
C ASP A 136 8.46 -4.07 2.31
N SER A 137 8.93 -4.09 1.05
CA SER A 137 10.37 -4.07 0.77
C SER A 137 11.02 -2.70 1.06
N LEU A 138 10.29 -1.60 0.88
CA LEU A 138 10.79 -0.23 1.08
C LEU A 138 10.69 0.21 2.54
N ARG A 139 9.61 -0.20 3.21
CA ARG A 139 9.18 0.25 4.53
C ARG A 139 8.53 -0.91 5.31
N PRO A 140 9.30 -1.95 5.66
CA PRO A 140 8.79 -3.09 6.42
C PRO A 140 8.26 -2.70 7.82
N ASP A 141 8.65 -1.52 8.32
CA ASP A 141 8.16 -0.95 9.56
C ASP A 141 6.68 -0.53 9.51
N LEU A 142 6.09 -0.35 8.32
CA LEU A 142 4.66 -0.02 8.18
C LEU A 142 3.73 -1.22 8.40
N TRP A 143 4.24 -2.45 8.30
CA TRP A 143 3.42 -3.68 8.31
C TRP A 143 2.47 -3.78 9.52
N ASN A 144 2.98 -3.52 10.72
CA ASN A 144 2.22 -3.65 11.97
C ASN A 144 1.72 -2.31 12.52
N VAL A 145 1.74 -1.24 11.72
CA VAL A 145 1.16 0.04 12.15
C VAL A 145 -0.36 -0.05 12.06
N ASN A 146 -1.01 0.18 13.20
CA ASN A 146 -2.45 0.05 13.37
C ASN A 146 -3.14 1.43 13.26
N MET A 147 -2.90 2.15 12.16
CA MET A 147 -3.52 3.45 11.86
C MET A 147 -4.26 3.36 10.53
N MET A 148 -5.45 3.99 10.44
CA MET A 148 -6.27 3.94 9.23
C MET A 148 -5.50 4.46 8.01
N GLU A 149 -4.83 5.61 8.11
CA GLU A 149 -4.12 6.17 6.96
C GLU A 149 -2.92 5.34 6.51
N VAL A 150 -2.22 4.68 7.43
CA VAL A 150 -1.09 3.82 7.06
C VAL A 150 -1.59 2.57 6.34
N ALA A 151 -2.65 1.95 6.85
CA ALA A 151 -3.27 0.80 6.19
C ALA A 151 -3.90 1.19 4.83
N ALA A 152 -4.59 2.32 4.75
CA ALA A 152 -5.13 2.86 3.51
C ALA A 152 -4.02 3.24 2.51
N PHE A 153 -2.88 3.71 2.99
CA PHE A 153 -1.72 3.96 2.13
C PHE A 153 -1.18 2.69 1.49
N HIS A 154 -1.22 1.53 2.17
CA HIS A 154 -0.88 0.25 1.56
C HIS A 154 -1.79 -0.08 0.37
N GLU A 155 -3.11 0.09 0.52
CA GLU A 155 -4.10 -0.13 -0.54
C GLU A 155 -3.89 0.83 -1.71
N GLY A 156 -3.76 2.12 -1.40
CA GLY A 156 -3.56 3.15 -2.42
C GLY A 156 -2.21 3.04 -3.14
N PHE A 157 -1.14 2.61 -2.46
CA PHE A 157 0.15 2.32 -3.08
C PHE A 157 0.05 1.11 -4.04
N GLY A 158 -0.72 0.08 -3.68
CA GLY A 158 -1.05 -1.02 -4.58
C GLY A 158 -1.70 -0.52 -5.87
N ASP A 159 -2.73 0.32 -5.75
CA ASP A 159 -3.39 0.95 -6.89
C ASP A 159 -2.42 1.82 -7.72
N CYS A 160 -1.52 2.58 -7.10
CA CYS A 160 -0.47 3.34 -7.81
C CYS A 160 0.45 2.42 -8.65
N VAL A 161 0.83 1.25 -8.13
CA VAL A 161 1.64 0.26 -8.84
C VAL A 161 0.85 -0.37 -9.99
N ALA A 162 -0.46 -0.59 -9.83
CA ALA A 162 -1.34 -1.04 -10.91
C ALA A 162 -1.39 -0.03 -12.05
N VAL A 163 -1.63 1.26 -11.75
CA VAL A 163 -1.63 2.36 -12.74
C VAL A 163 -0.27 2.45 -13.46
N MET A 164 0.84 2.41 -12.71
CA MET A 164 2.19 2.42 -13.28
C MET A 164 2.41 1.22 -14.22
N THR A 165 1.95 0.03 -13.83
CA THR A 165 2.08 -1.19 -14.62
C THR A 165 1.27 -1.09 -15.91
N ALA A 166 0.02 -0.61 -15.86
CA ALA A 166 -0.80 -0.38 -17.03
C ALA A 166 -0.17 0.65 -17.99
N LEU A 167 0.29 1.79 -17.45
CA LEU A 167 0.93 2.86 -18.24
C LEU A 167 2.32 2.49 -18.75
N SER A 168 2.96 1.42 -18.27
CA SER A 168 4.22 0.91 -18.83
C SER A 168 4.03 0.35 -20.25
N ASP A 169 2.82 -0.14 -20.58
CA ASP A 169 2.46 -0.64 -21.90
C ASP A 169 2.20 0.52 -22.88
N ARG A 170 2.98 0.57 -23.97
CA ARG A 170 2.83 1.63 -24.98
C ARG A 170 1.44 1.62 -25.64
N PRO A 171 0.89 0.47 -26.10
CA PRO A 171 -0.47 0.41 -26.60
C PRO A 171 -1.51 0.95 -25.61
N THR A 172 -1.41 0.64 -24.31
CA THR A 172 -2.27 1.23 -23.28
C THR A 172 -2.20 2.75 -23.30
N ARG A 173 -0.99 3.34 -23.28
CA ARG A 173 -0.85 4.81 -23.34
C ARG A 173 -1.45 5.42 -24.60
N VAL A 174 -1.26 4.78 -25.75
CA VAL A 174 -1.86 5.23 -27.02
C VAL A 174 -3.39 5.20 -26.94
N ALA A 175 -3.97 4.11 -26.42
CA ALA A 175 -5.41 3.95 -26.27
C ALA A 175 -6.01 4.97 -25.29
N VAL A 176 -5.34 5.23 -24.16
CA VAL A 176 -5.74 6.25 -23.18
C VAL A 176 -5.77 7.63 -23.84
N LEU A 177 -4.71 8.02 -24.55
CA LEU A 177 -4.65 9.35 -25.18
C LEU A 177 -5.61 9.52 -26.35
N LYS A 178 -5.87 8.46 -27.13
CA LYS A 178 -6.86 8.49 -28.22
C LYS A 178 -8.26 8.83 -27.71
N LYS A 179 -8.64 8.31 -26.53
CA LYS A 179 -9.95 8.57 -25.90
C LYS A 179 -9.97 9.83 -25.04
N ASN A 180 -8.84 10.16 -24.40
CA ASN A 180 -8.76 11.15 -23.34
C ASN A 180 -7.37 11.81 -23.31
N GLY A 181 -7.09 12.63 -24.32
CA GLY A 181 -5.79 13.27 -24.52
C GLY A 181 -5.31 14.20 -23.38
N LYS A 182 -6.14 14.48 -22.35
CA LYS A 182 -5.80 15.34 -21.20
C LYS A 182 -5.85 14.62 -19.84
N LEU A 183 -6.13 13.31 -19.80
CA LEU A 183 -6.31 12.52 -18.58
C LEU A 183 -7.39 13.08 -17.61
N THR A 184 -8.44 13.72 -18.13
CA THR A 184 -9.51 14.36 -17.32
C THR A 184 -10.79 13.54 -17.26
N LYS A 185 -10.88 12.46 -18.04
CA LYS A 185 -12.01 11.51 -18.07
C LYS A 185 -11.59 10.13 -17.56
N ALA A 186 -12.55 9.36 -17.05
CA ALA A 186 -12.32 7.99 -16.62
C ALA A 186 -11.73 7.16 -17.77
N ASN A 187 -10.81 6.27 -17.45
CA ASN A 187 -10.18 5.39 -18.43
C ASN A 187 -9.69 4.11 -17.77
N PHE A 188 -9.55 3.06 -18.58
CA PHE A 188 -9.21 1.75 -18.06
C PHE A 188 -7.84 1.66 -17.37
N ALA A 189 -6.90 2.58 -17.62
CA ALA A 189 -5.59 2.53 -16.97
C ALA A 189 -5.60 3.10 -15.55
N GLU A 190 -6.64 3.84 -15.16
CA GLU A 190 -6.79 4.40 -13.80
C GLU A 190 -7.83 3.68 -12.93
N ALA A 191 -8.71 2.90 -13.56
CA ALA A 191 -9.62 2.01 -12.86
C ALA A 191 -8.88 0.74 -12.41
N THR A 192 -9.26 0.19 -11.26
CA THR A 192 -8.71 -1.08 -10.76
C THR A 192 -9.82 -2.05 -10.33
N ALA A 193 -9.54 -3.33 -10.57
CA ALA A 193 -10.30 -4.50 -10.14
C ALA A 193 -11.72 -4.58 -10.74
N GLU A 194 -11.89 -4.30 -12.03
CA GLU A 194 -13.17 -4.40 -12.74
C GLU A 194 -13.80 -5.80 -12.64
N GLN A 195 -13.00 -6.86 -12.74
CA GLN A 195 -13.49 -8.23 -12.65
C GLN A 195 -13.97 -8.56 -11.24
N LEU A 196 -13.15 -8.28 -10.22
CA LEU A 196 -13.53 -8.48 -8.82
C LEU A 196 -14.76 -7.65 -8.44
N SER A 197 -14.81 -6.39 -8.86
CA SER A 197 -15.95 -5.50 -8.59
C SER A 197 -17.24 -6.02 -9.22
N TRP A 198 -17.15 -6.54 -10.45
CA TRP A 198 -18.27 -7.21 -11.09
C TRP A 198 -18.73 -8.44 -10.30
N GLY A 199 -17.79 -9.25 -9.81
CA GLY A 199 -18.10 -10.42 -8.99
C GLY A 199 -18.80 -10.04 -7.68
N ILE A 200 -18.25 -9.05 -6.97
CA ILE A 200 -18.82 -8.50 -5.75
C ILE A 200 -20.21 -7.93 -6.01
N ARG A 201 -20.42 -7.18 -7.10
CA ARG A 201 -21.74 -6.67 -7.48
C ARG A 201 -22.77 -7.79 -7.65
N LYS A 202 -22.36 -8.95 -8.15
CA LYS A 202 -23.25 -10.10 -8.36
C LYS A 202 -23.57 -10.85 -7.08
N VAL A 203 -22.64 -10.92 -6.13
CA VAL A 203 -22.82 -11.66 -4.87
C VAL A 203 -23.38 -10.78 -3.75
N ALA A 204 -22.82 -9.59 -3.56
CA ALA A 204 -23.14 -8.67 -2.47
C ALA A 204 -24.16 -7.57 -2.86
N GLY A 205 -24.48 -7.45 -4.15
CA GLY A 205 -25.41 -6.45 -4.67
C GLY A 205 -24.74 -5.14 -5.13
N PRO A 206 -25.49 -4.28 -5.85
CA PRO A 206 -24.97 -3.08 -6.51
C PRO A 206 -24.74 -1.88 -5.58
N THR A 207 -25.15 -1.97 -4.32
CA THR A 207 -24.96 -0.93 -3.30
C THR A 207 -23.71 -1.16 -2.46
N HIS A 208 -23.09 -2.34 -2.57
CA HIS A 208 -21.86 -2.67 -1.85
C HIS A 208 -20.73 -1.72 -2.27
N ASN A 209 -19.92 -1.23 -1.33
CA ASN A 209 -18.85 -0.25 -1.59
C ASN A 209 -17.84 -0.71 -2.68
N ALA A 210 -17.56 -2.01 -2.74
CA ALA A 210 -16.67 -2.63 -3.75
C ALA A 210 -17.42 -3.20 -4.97
N SER A 211 -18.68 -2.82 -5.21
CA SER A 211 -19.45 -3.27 -6.38
C SER A 211 -19.10 -2.53 -7.69
N LYS A 212 -18.23 -1.53 -7.61
CA LYS A 212 -17.66 -0.81 -8.74
C LYS A 212 -16.14 -0.74 -8.61
N PRO A 213 -15.41 -0.65 -9.74
CA PRO A 213 -13.97 -0.47 -9.74
C PRO A 213 -13.59 0.76 -8.90
N ARG A 214 -12.45 0.68 -8.22
CA ARG A 214 -11.83 1.89 -7.65
C ARG A 214 -11.25 2.73 -8.78
N HIS A 215 -11.25 4.04 -8.60
CA HIS A 215 -10.76 4.98 -9.62
C HIS A 215 -9.67 5.87 -9.04
N ALA A 216 -8.48 5.85 -9.63
CA ALA A 216 -7.46 6.84 -9.31
C ALA A 216 -7.86 8.23 -9.83
N LEU A 217 -8.70 8.34 -10.85
CA LEU A 217 -9.40 9.58 -11.18
C LEU A 217 -10.67 9.72 -10.32
N ASN A 218 -10.50 10.22 -9.11
CA ASN A 218 -11.60 10.50 -8.19
C ASN A 218 -11.57 11.94 -7.68
N LYS A 219 -12.62 12.34 -6.94
CA LYS A 219 -12.76 13.67 -6.33
C LYS A 219 -12.86 13.59 -4.81
N PHE A 220 -12.44 12.48 -4.21
CA PHE A 220 -12.52 12.31 -2.77
C PHE A 220 -11.68 13.37 -2.07
N LYS A 221 -12.20 13.88 -0.96
CA LYS A 221 -11.52 14.85 -0.11
C LYS A 221 -11.16 14.17 1.19
N TRP A 222 -9.95 14.45 1.67
CA TRP A 222 -9.52 13.99 2.98
C TRP A 222 -10.49 14.50 4.05
N ALA A 223 -10.80 13.61 4.98
CA ALA A 223 -11.54 13.89 6.20
C ALA A 223 -10.97 13.01 7.31
N PHE A 224 -11.25 13.35 8.56
CA PHE A 224 -10.92 12.47 9.68
C PHE A 224 -11.60 11.11 9.48
N PRO A 225 -10.88 9.98 9.52
CA PRO A 225 -11.50 8.67 9.31
C PRO A 225 -12.65 8.38 10.27
N SER A 226 -12.55 8.80 11.53
CA SER A 226 -13.60 8.64 12.54
C SER A 226 -14.87 9.44 12.27
N SER A 227 -14.83 10.47 11.42
CA SER A 227 -16.03 11.20 10.98
C SER A 227 -16.66 10.64 9.70
N LEU A 228 -16.00 9.67 9.05
CA LEU A 228 -16.52 9.03 7.85
C LEU A 228 -17.49 7.90 8.19
N PRO A 229 -18.49 7.65 7.33
CA PRO A 229 -19.41 6.53 7.52
C PRO A 229 -18.66 5.19 7.47
N MET A 230 -19.09 4.22 8.28
CA MET A 230 -18.51 2.87 8.27
C MET A 230 -18.84 2.08 7.00
N ASN A 231 -19.90 2.43 6.29
CA ASN A 231 -20.27 1.77 5.03
C ASN A 231 -20.93 2.80 4.10
N GLY A 232 -20.97 2.48 2.81
CA GLY A 232 -21.49 3.40 1.81
C GLY A 232 -21.50 2.79 0.42
N LYS A 233 -22.16 3.49 -0.51
CA LYS A 233 -22.11 3.17 -1.93
C LYS A 233 -20.68 3.40 -2.47
N PRO A 234 -20.30 2.80 -3.61
CA PRO A 234 -18.94 2.93 -4.16
C PRO A 234 -18.42 4.36 -4.34
N GLU A 235 -19.32 5.33 -4.52
CA GLU A 235 -18.98 6.75 -4.74
C GLU A 235 -18.79 7.54 -3.45
N VAL A 236 -18.87 6.89 -2.28
CA VAL A 236 -18.75 7.51 -0.96
C VAL A 236 -17.40 7.13 -0.36
N LEU A 237 -16.66 8.13 0.14
CA LEU A 237 -15.48 7.88 0.96
C LEU A 237 -15.95 7.38 2.34
N ILE A 238 -15.49 6.21 2.75
CA ILE A 238 -15.91 5.55 3.98
C ILE A 238 -14.70 5.26 4.89
N ASN A 239 -14.95 4.97 6.17
CA ASN A 239 -13.95 4.55 7.14
C ASN A 239 -13.53 3.09 6.91
N GLU A 240 -12.80 2.88 5.82
CA GLU A 240 -12.37 1.58 5.31
C GLU A 240 -11.10 1.75 4.47
N VAL A 241 -10.12 0.85 4.63
CA VAL A 241 -8.76 1.04 4.09
C VAL A 241 -8.72 1.11 2.56
N HIS A 242 -9.52 0.31 1.84
CA HIS A 242 -9.55 0.35 0.38
C HIS A 242 -10.23 1.62 -0.12
N SER A 243 -11.34 2.03 0.51
CA SER A 243 -12.03 3.28 0.18
C SER A 243 -11.12 4.49 0.43
N PHE A 244 -10.52 4.58 1.62
CA PHE A 244 -9.64 5.69 2.01
C PHE A 244 -8.33 5.70 1.20
N GLY A 245 -7.86 4.52 0.77
CA GLY A 245 -6.68 4.37 -0.09
C GLY A 245 -6.81 5.08 -1.44
N GLN A 246 -8.04 5.32 -1.93
CA GLN A 246 -8.28 6.08 -3.16
C GLN A 246 -7.80 7.54 -3.09
N LEU A 247 -7.59 8.11 -1.90
CA LEU A 247 -6.92 9.41 -1.78
C LEU A 247 -5.46 9.35 -2.24
N THR A 248 -4.76 8.26 -1.94
CA THR A 248 -3.35 8.08 -2.35
C THR A 248 -3.24 7.90 -3.86
N SER A 249 -4.05 7.02 -4.44
CA SER A 249 -4.07 6.83 -5.90
C SER A 249 -4.61 8.06 -6.63
N GLY A 250 -5.55 8.78 -6.02
CA GLY A 250 -6.01 10.11 -6.42
C GLY A 250 -4.88 11.12 -6.57
N CYS A 251 -4.19 11.43 -5.47
CA CYS A 251 -3.04 12.33 -5.47
C CYS A 251 -1.97 11.91 -6.49
N TYR A 252 -1.70 10.61 -6.62
CA TYR A 252 -0.72 10.08 -7.56
C TYR A 252 -1.15 10.30 -9.03
N PHE A 253 -2.40 9.99 -9.39
CA PHE A 253 -2.89 10.16 -10.75
C PHE A 253 -3.04 11.64 -11.12
N GLU A 254 -3.45 12.48 -10.17
CA GLU A 254 -3.47 13.93 -10.34
C GLU A 254 -2.05 14.47 -10.62
N LEU A 255 -1.03 14.00 -9.90
CA LEU A 255 0.36 14.39 -10.16
C LEU A 255 0.82 13.97 -11.57
N ILE A 256 0.47 12.76 -12.03
CA ILE A 256 0.72 12.35 -13.42
C ILE A 256 0.05 13.31 -14.39
N GLY A 257 -1.21 13.64 -14.16
CA GLY A 257 -1.98 14.57 -14.99
C GLY A 257 -1.38 15.97 -15.05
N GLU A 258 -0.99 16.52 -13.90
CA GLU A 258 -0.36 17.84 -13.79
C GLU A 258 0.97 17.90 -14.55
N ILE A 259 1.87 16.93 -14.31
CA ILE A 259 3.15 16.87 -15.01
C ILE A 259 2.92 16.64 -16.51
N PHE A 260 1.99 15.76 -16.89
CA PHE A 260 1.71 15.47 -18.30
C PHE A 260 1.21 16.72 -19.06
N ARG A 261 0.29 17.49 -18.46
CA ARG A 261 -0.30 18.69 -19.07
C ARG A 261 0.67 19.86 -19.20
N ALA A 262 1.78 19.86 -18.46
CA ALA A 262 2.83 20.88 -18.58
C ALA A 262 3.66 20.80 -19.89
N GLY A 263 3.33 19.90 -20.82
CA GLY A 263 4.00 19.83 -22.12
C GLY A 263 3.16 19.19 -23.22
N PRO A 264 3.73 18.99 -24.42
CA PRO A 264 3.00 18.44 -25.57
C PRO A 264 2.46 17.04 -25.30
N SER A 265 1.19 16.83 -25.64
CA SER A 265 0.50 15.56 -25.43
C SER A 265 1.05 14.47 -26.36
N SER A 266 1.67 13.44 -25.78
CA SER A 266 2.18 12.27 -26.51
C SER A 266 2.26 11.05 -25.58
N GLN A 267 2.27 9.85 -26.15
CA GLN A 267 2.39 8.62 -25.35
C GLN A 267 3.70 8.57 -24.55
N SER A 268 4.78 9.18 -25.07
CA SER A 268 6.09 9.22 -24.40
C SER A 268 6.04 10.21 -23.25
N ARG A 269 5.40 11.37 -23.44
CA ARG A 269 5.20 12.35 -22.36
C ARG A 269 4.38 11.77 -21.21
N LEU A 270 3.31 11.03 -21.52
CA LEU A 270 2.50 10.33 -20.51
C LEU A 270 3.35 9.34 -19.71
N TRP A 271 4.21 8.58 -20.40
CA TRP A 271 5.13 7.67 -19.72
C TRP A 271 6.12 8.42 -18.81
N SER A 272 6.76 9.48 -19.31
CA SER A 272 7.71 10.27 -18.52
C SER A 272 7.06 10.92 -17.30
N ALA A 273 5.80 11.36 -17.40
CA ALA A 273 5.03 11.88 -16.27
C ALA A 273 4.79 10.78 -15.20
N CYS A 274 4.34 9.59 -15.62
CA CYS A 274 4.19 8.43 -14.74
C CYS A 274 5.52 8.04 -14.08
N GLN A 275 6.62 8.00 -14.83
CA GLN A 275 7.94 7.70 -14.29
C GLN A 275 8.37 8.74 -13.24
N LYS A 276 8.13 10.03 -13.49
CA LYS A 276 8.47 11.11 -12.55
C LYS A 276 7.65 11.00 -11.26
N ALA A 277 6.33 10.84 -11.36
CA ALA A 277 5.45 10.67 -10.21
C ALA A 277 5.84 9.44 -9.37
N THR A 278 6.10 8.31 -10.02
CA THR A 278 6.52 7.05 -9.36
C THR A 278 7.86 7.21 -8.64
N LYS A 279 8.85 7.86 -9.28
CA LYS A 279 10.15 8.10 -8.67
C LYS A 279 10.02 8.99 -7.43
N LEU A 280 9.23 10.05 -7.50
CA LEU A 280 8.97 10.96 -6.37
C LEU A 280 8.27 10.23 -5.23
N LEU A 281 7.21 9.46 -5.51
CA LEU A 281 6.50 8.65 -4.52
C LEU A 281 7.44 7.66 -3.84
N ALA A 282 8.26 6.94 -4.61
CA ALA A 282 9.19 5.96 -4.06
C ALA A 282 10.30 6.57 -3.19
N LEU A 283 10.80 7.75 -3.56
CA LEU A 283 11.77 8.50 -2.73
C LEU A 283 11.12 8.99 -1.44
N ALA A 284 9.91 9.53 -1.53
CA ALA A 284 9.16 10.04 -0.38
C ALA A 284 8.83 8.94 0.63
N VAL A 285 8.27 7.82 0.17
CA VAL A 285 7.87 6.69 1.02
C VAL A 285 9.03 6.14 1.84
N LYS A 286 10.24 6.07 1.27
CA LYS A 286 11.45 5.61 1.98
C LYS A 286 11.75 6.46 3.22
N SER A 287 11.35 7.72 3.26
CA SER A 287 11.73 8.65 4.33
C SER A 287 10.56 9.28 5.08
N ALA A 288 9.32 9.15 4.61
CA ALA A 288 8.16 9.75 5.26
C ALA A 288 8.00 9.22 6.70
N PRO A 289 7.95 10.09 7.72
CA PRO A 289 7.76 9.68 9.11
C PRO A 289 6.36 9.13 9.31
N VAL A 290 6.22 8.09 10.15
CA VAL A 290 4.92 7.50 10.49
C VAL A 290 4.25 8.36 11.55
N LYS A 291 3.12 8.95 11.20
CA LYS A 291 2.31 9.83 12.06
C LYS A 291 0.85 9.77 11.60
N PRO A 292 -0.11 10.18 12.45
CA PRO A 292 -1.39 10.68 11.99
C PRO A 292 -1.24 11.56 10.76
N ARG A 293 -2.16 11.44 9.81
CA ARG A 293 -2.06 12.09 8.49
C ARG A 293 -0.85 11.59 7.68
N PHE A 294 -0.65 10.27 7.63
CA PHE A 294 0.51 9.67 6.96
C PHE A 294 0.59 10.04 5.48
N LEU A 295 -0.53 10.16 4.77
CA LEU A 295 -0.51 10.58 3.36
C LEU A 295 0.01 12.02 3.21
N GLU A 296 -0.32 12.91 4.14
CA GLU A 296 0.25 14.27 4.19
C GLU A 296 1.77 14.22 4.41
N SER A 297 2.24 13.35 5.32
CA SER A 297 3.67 13.14 5.57
C SER A 297 4.40 12.65 4.31
N VAL A 298 3.78 11.76 3.53
CA VAL A 298 4.29 11.34 2.21
C VAL A 298 4.31 12.51 1.23
N GLY A 299 3.25 13.31 1.12
CA GLY A 299 3.22 14.48 0.23
C GLY A 299 4.30 15.51 0.56
N ARG A 300 4.52 15.81 1.85
CA ARG A 300 5.62 16.68 2.30
C ARG A 300 6.99 16.10 1.94
N ALA A 301 7.15 14.79 2.12
CA ALA A 301 8.37 14.09 1.72
C ALA A 301 8.56 14.10 0.18
N MET A 302 7.50 14.08 -0.62
CA MET A 302 7.59 14.22 -2.08
C MET A 302 8.15 15.60 -2.47
N ILE A 303 7.70 16.67 -1.81
CA ILE A 303 8.25 18.02 -2.04
C ILE A 303 9.74 18.07 -1.70
N LEU A 304 10.16 17.49 -0.57
CA LEU A 304 11.57 17.44 -0.19
C LEU A 304 12.40 16.61 -1.17
N ALA A 305 11.89 15.45 -1.60
CA ALA A 305 12.54 14.59 -2.60
C ALA A 305 12.65 15.25 -3.98
N ASP A 306 11.69 16.09 -4.34
CA ASP A 306 11.73 16.87 -5.58
C ASP A 306 12.83 17.94 -5.53
N ARG A 307 12.89 18.71 -4.44
CA ARG A 307 13.95 19.72 -4.21
C ARG A 307 15.36 19.11 -4.23
N GLN A 308 15.54 17.91 -3.69
CA GLN A 308 16.82 17.21 -3.74
C GLN A 308 17.22 16.76 -5.14
N GLN A 309 16.26 16.56 -6.04
CA GLN A 309 16.55 16.25 -7.44
C GLN A 309 16.89 17.50 -8.26
N GLY A 310 16.57 18.68 -7.74
CA GLY A 310 16.87 19.97 -8.35
C GLY A 310 15.87 21.02 -7.91
N THR A 311 16.28 22.28 -7.98
CA THR A 311 15.44 23.43 -7.65
C THR A 311 15.33 24.39 -8.83
N SER A 312 14.19 25.07 -8.89
CA SER A 312 13.99 26.28 -9.69
C SER A 312 14.78 27.46 -9.09
N SER A 313 14.82 28.60 -9.80
CA SER A 313 15.54 29.80 -9.35
C SER A 313 15.01 30.39 -8.04
N ASP A 314 13.74 30.14 -7.71
CA ASP A 314 13.10 30.56 -6.46
C ASP A 314 13.31 29.58 -5.28
N GLY A 315 14.11 28.52 -5.49
CA GLY A 315 14.40 27.50 -4.48
C GLY A 315 13.30 26.44 -4.29
N THR A 316 12.21 26.49 -5.06
CA THR A 316 11.20 25.43 -5.07
C THR A 316 11.67 24.22 -5.88
N GLY A 317 11.10 23.05 -5.59
CA GLY A 317 11.37 21.85 -6.40
C GLY A 317 10.80 21.98 -7.82
N LEU A 318 11.44 21.33 -8.80
CA LEU A 318 11.06 21.39 -10.21
C LEU A 318 9.62 20.96 -10.52
N ASN A 319 9.01 20.13 -9.67
CA ASN A 319 7.64 19.64 -9.78
C ASN A 319 6.80 20.02 -8.56
N GLU A 320 7.31 20.86 -7.66
CA GLU A 320 6.69 21.16 -6.37
C GLU A 320 5.27 21.72 -6.52
N ALA A 321 5.07 22.63 -7.48
CA ALA A 321 3.73 23.17 -7.77
C ALA A 321 2.74 22.08 -8.18
N HIS A 322 3.17 21.11 -9.01
CA HIS A 322 2.32 19.99 -9.42
C HIS A 322 1.99 19.06 -8.26
N ILE A 323 2.96 18.80 -7.36
CA ILE A 323 2.74 18.00 -6.15
C ILE A 323 1.70 18.69 -5.25
N ARG A 324 1.86 20.00 -5.01
CA ARG A 324 0.94 20.79 -4.19
C ARG A 324 -0.48 20.76 -4.76
N THR A 325 -0.63 21.03 -6.06
CA THR A 325 -1.94 21.00 -6.73
C THR A 325 -2.59 19.63 -6.65
N ALA A 326 -1.84 18.55 -6.84
CA ALA A 326 -2.37 17.20 -6.79
C ALA A 326 -2.95 16.85 -5.42
N PHE A 327 -2.26 17.21 -4.33
CA PHE A 327 -2.74 16.97 -2.97
C PHE A 327 -3.87 17.93 -2.57
N ASP A 328 -3.81 19.20 -3.00
CA ASP A 328 -4.85 20.20 -2.72
C ASP A 328 -6.20 19.82 -3.37
N ARG A 329 -6.16 19.20 -4.57
CA ARG A 329 -7.35 18.60 -5.20
C ARG A 329 -8.02 17.51 -4.37
N HIS A 330 -7.32 16.92 -3.41
CA HIS A 330 -7.87 15.98 -2.44
C HIS A 330 -8.02 16.57 -1.02
N GLY A 331 -7.93 17.90 -0.88
CA GLY A 331 -8.12 18.59 0.41
C GLY A 331 -6.93 18.43 1.38
N ILE A 332 -5.73 18.15 0.85
CA ILE A 332 -4.51 17.97 1.64
C ILE A 332 -3.55 19.11 1.31
N THR A 333 -3.53 20.14 2.14
CA THR A 333 -2.60 21.27 1.98
C THR A 333 -1.21 20.88 2.47
N LEU A 334 -0.21 20.93 1.58
CA LEU A 334 1.17 20.56 1.94
C LEU A 334 1.98 21.80 2.36
N GLY A 335 2.50 21.79 3.59
CA GLY A 335 3.50 22.75 4.07
C GLY A 335 4.81 22.05 4.47
N VAL A 336 5.96 22.59 4.06
CA VAL A 336 7.28 22.01 4.39
C VAL A 336 8.14 22.86 5.34
N SER A 337 7.86 24.17 5.46
CA SER A 337 8.65 25.06 6.31
C SER A 337 8.59 24.69 7.79
N SER A 338 7.39 24.36 8.29
CA SER A 338 7.19 23.90 9.67
C SER A 338 7.64 22.45 9.90
N PHE A 339 7.72 21.65 8.84
CA PHE A 339 7.99 20.21 8.90
C PHE A 339 9.42 19.90 9.37
N LEU A 340 10.39 20.79 9.09
CA LEU A 340 11.79 20.66 9.53
C LEU A 340 12.25 21.83 10.43
N ALA A 341 11.31 22.62 10.95
CA ALA A 341 11.64 23.75 11.82
C ALA A 341 12.14 23.24 13.20
N PRO A 342 13.22 23.79 13.77
CA PRO A 342 13.70 23.39 15.10
C PRO A 342 12.64 23.67 16.18
N ARG A 343 12.36 22.71 17.07
CA ARG A 343 11.35 22.83 18.13
C ARG A 343 11.88 22.68 19.54
N ALA A 344 12.82 21.76 19.75
CA ALA A 344 13.35 21.48 21.09
C ALA A 344 14.84 21.13 21.00
N ALA A 345 15.67 21.80 21.80
CA ALA A 345 17.08 21.47 21.92
C ALA A 345 17.25 20.20 22.77
N LEU A 346 18.16 19.32 22.34
CA LEU A 346 18.48 18.05 23.00
C LEU A 346 19.85 18.08 23.68
N GLY A 347 20.57 19.20 23.54
CA GLY A 347 21.95 19.37 23.99
C GLY A 347 22.96 18.58 23.14
N GLY A 348 24.24 18.74 23.47
CA GLY A 348 25.37 18.04 22.83
C GLY A 348 25.91 18.70 21.55
N ARG A 349 27.16 18.34 21.19
CA ARG A 349 27.82 18.72 19.93
C ARG A 349 27.24 17.92 18.74
N ALA A 350 27.42 18.44 17.53
CA ALA A 350 26.94 17.80 16.30
C ALA A 350 27.43 16.34 16.17
N GLY A 351 26.50 15.40 15.95
CA GLY A 351 26.82 14.03 15.50
C GLY A 351 26.51 12.89 16.47
N ALA A 352 26.23 13.14 17.77
CA ALA A 352 25.82 12.08 18.68
C ALA A 352 24.85 12.57 19.78
N LEU A 353 23.73 11.85 19.98
CA LEU A 353 22.79 12.07 21.08
C LEU A 353 23.45 11.70 22.41
N SER A 354 23.67 12.70 23.27
CA SER A 354 24.13 12.51 24.65
C SER A 354 23.10 11.71 25.47
N THR A 355 23.51 11.11 26.59
CA THR A 355 22.58 10.40 27.50
C THR A 355 21.43 11.31 27.97
N PRO A 356 21.66 12.57 28.38
CA PRO A 356 20.57 13.51 28.65
C PRO A 356 19.67 13.74 27.43
N GLY A 357 20.24 13.91 26.24
CA GLY A 357 19.46 14.10 25.01
C GLY A 357 18.56 12.90 24.68
N LYS A 358 19.03 11.66 24.92
CA LYS A 358 18.20 10.45 24.80
C LYS A 358 17.06 10.43 25.81
N SER A 359 17.31 10.86 27.05
CA SER A 359 16.27 10.96 28.08
C SER A 359 15.18 11.96 27.68
N THR A 360 15.59 13.16 27.25
CA THR A 360 14.67 14.18 26.72
C THR A 360 13.89 13.65 25.53
N LEU A 361 14.53 12.93 24.60
CA LEU A 361 13.84 12.33 23.46
C LEU A 361 12.77 11.33 23.87
N ARG A 362 13.04 10.47 24.86
CA ARG A 362 12.03 9.53 25.37
C ARG A 362 10.84 10.27 25.95
N SER A 363 11.07 11.34 26.71
CA SER A 363 9.99 12.17 27.24
C SER A 363 9.18 12.84 26.11
N ILE A 364 9.83 13.41 25.10
CA ILE A 364 9.15 14.02 23.95
C ILE A 364 8.32 13.00 23.16
N LEU A 365 8.84 11.78 23.02
CA LEU A 365 8.18 10.68 22.31
C LEU A 365 7.16 9.93 23.17
N ASP A 366 6.94 10.34 24.43
CA ASP A 366 6.16 9.58 25.41
C ASP A 366 6.53 8.08 25.43
N ALA A 367 7.83 7.81 25.24
CA ALA A 367 8.39 6.49 25.31
C ALA A 367 8.79 6.20 26.76
N GLY A 368 8.59 4.96 27.20
CA GLY A 368 8.98 4.55 28.56
C GLY A 368 10.46 4.89 28.85
N PRO A 369 10.85 5.14 30.11
CA PRO A 369 12.17 5.70 30.47
C PRO A 369 13.36 4.88 29.97
N ASN A 370 13.17 3.57 29.80
CA ASN A 370 14.17 2.62 29.31
C ASN A 370 13.85 2.08 27.91
N ALA A 371 12.88 2.66 27.20
CA ALA A 371 12.52 2.23 25.86
C ALA A 371 13.70 2.37 24.90
N THR A 372 13.89 1.34 24.07
CA THR A 372 14.82 1.39 22.95
C THR A 372 14.29 2.38 21.92
N LEU A 373 15.16 3.31 21.51
CA LEU A 373 14.89 4.24 20.43
C LEU A 373 15.50 3.67 19.15
N ALA A 374 14.66 3.29 18.20
CA ALA A 374 15.11 2.90 16.87
C ALA A 374 15.51 4.16 16.10
N THR A 375 16.56 4.07 15.29
CA THR A 375 17.03 5.20 14.47
C THR A 375 17.20 4.78 13.02
N ARG A 376 16.91 5.69 12.10
CA ARG A 376 17.23 5.54 10.69
C ARG A 376 17.61 6.89 10.07
N PRO A 377 18.48 6.92 9.04
CA PRO A 377 18.79 8.17 8.35
C PRO A 377 17.54 8.82 7.77
N PHE A 378 17.34 10.12 8.05
CA PHE A 378 16.30 10.91 7.41
C PHE A 378 16.91 11.66 6.23
N ALA A 379 17.02 10.97 5.09
CA ALA A 379 17.76 11.44 3.92
C ALA A 379 17.19 12.73 3.29
N LEU A 380 15.90 13.02 3.51
CA LEU A 380 15.21 14.20 2.96
C LEU A 380 15.42 15.49 3.76
N GLY A 381 16.07 15.40 4.93
CA GLY A 381 16.36 16.55 5.79
C GLY A 381 17.71 17.19 5.50
N ARG A 382 18.19 17.99 6.45
CA ARG A 382 19.57 18.50 6.42
C ARG A 382 20.56 17.32 6.56
N PRO A 383 21.79 17.41 6.01
CA PRO A 383 22.82 16.40 6.24
C PRO A 383 22.96 16.07 7.74
N GLY A 384 23.00 14.77 8.07
CA GLY A 384 23.04 14.28 9.45
C GLY A 384 21.68 14.19 10.16
N SER A 385 20.56 14.51 9.48
CA SER A 385 19.23 14.32 10.05
C SER A 385 18.91 12.83 10.22
N THR A 386 18.31 12.49 11.35
CA THR A 386 17.97 11.13 11.75
C THR A 386 16.51 11.08 12.17
N GLU A 387 15.77 10.10 11.69
CA GLU A 387 14.46 9.77 12.25
C GLU A 387 14.68 8.88 13.48
N VAL A 388 14.05 9.24 14.58
CA VAL A 388 14.09 8.49 15.84
C VAL A 388 12.68 8.06 16.20
N THR A 389 12.52 6.77 16.47
CA THR A 389 11.24 6.14 16.76
C THR A 389 11.26 5.49 18.14
N GLY A 390 10.33 5.91 18.99
CA GLY A 390 9.98 5.21 20.23
C GLY A 390 8.70 4.41 20.00
N TYR A 391 8.63 3.17 20.48
CA TYR A 391 7.40 2.38 20.39
C TYR A 391 6.63 2.44 21.71
N ARG A 392 5.34 2.74 21.61
CA ARG A 392 4.41 2.80 22.74
C ARG A 392 3.38 1.69 22.61
N ALA A 393 3.01 1.10 23.74
CA ALA A 393 1.89 0.17 23.80
C ALA A 393 0.59 0.96 24.00
N VAL A 394 -0.39 0.74 23.12
CA VAL A 394 -1.77 1.19 23.26
C VAL A 394 -2.59 0.02 23.79
N ASP A 395 -3.26 0.21 24.92
CA ASP A 395 -4.23 -0.77 25.45
C ASP A 395 -5.46 -0.79 24.54
N LEU A 396 -5.90 -1.99 24.14
CA LEU A 396 -7.08 -2.21 23.31
C LEU A 396 -8.29 -2.71 24.12
N SER A 397 -8.13 -2.79 25.45
CA SER A 397 -9.22 -3.15 26.35
C SER A 397 -10.43 -2.21 26.16
N GLY A 398 -11.62 -2.79 26.25
CA GLY A 398 -12.90 -2.10 26.06
C GLY A 398 -13.40 -2.05 24.61
N LEU A 399 -12.56 -2.35 23.60
CA LEU A 399 -13.01 -2.37 22.19
C LEU A 399 -13.81 -3.63 21.82
N SER A 400 -13.48 -4.77 22.43
CA SER A 400 -14.27 -6.01 22.37
C SER A 400 -13.87 -6.96 23.50
N ALA A 401 -14.67 -7.99 23.78
CA ALA A 401 -14.34 -9.00 24.78
C ALA A 401 -13.01 -9.73 24.49
N GLY A 402 -12.71 -9.97 23.20
CA GLY A 402 -11.48 -10.63 22.76
C GLY A 402 -10.22 -9.76 22.84
N LEU A 403 -10.35 -8.45 23.10
CA LEU A 403 -9.23 -7.50 23.21
C LEU A 403 -8.84 -7.15 24.65
N LYS A 404 -9.41 -7.83 25.65
CA LYS A 404 -9.03 -7.64 27.06
C LYS A 404 -7.53 -7.90 27.26
N ASN A 405 -6.81 -6.91 27.78
CA ASN A 405 -5.35 -6.92 27.98
C ASN A 405 -4.52 -7.14 26.70
N VAL A 406 -5.08 -6.85 25.53
CA VAL A 406 -4.35 -6.89 24.25
C VAL A 406 -3.77 -5.51 23.97
N LYS A 407 -2.53 -5.48 23.49
CA LYS A 407 -1.81 -4.25 23.14
C LYS A 407 -1.61 -4.13 21.63
N ALA A 408 -1.67 -2.90 21.12
CA ALA A 408 -1.09 -2.54 19.83
C ALA A 408 0.18 -1.71 20.06
N TYR A 409 1.31 -2.12 19.49
CA TYR A 409 2.53 -1.32 19.53
C TYR A 409 2.52 -0.32 18.38
N THR A 410 2.63 0.97 18.68
CA THR A 410 2.57 2.06 17.72
C THR A 410 3.84 2.90 17.74
N PRO A 411 4.35 3.37 16.58
CA PRO A 411 5.52 4.23 16.53
C PRO A 411 5.18 5.68 16.89
N GLN A 412 5.98 6.28 17.76
CA GLN A 412 6.08 7.73 17.95
C GLN A 412 7.36 8.21 17.29
N VAL A 413 7.26 9.17 16.37
CA VAL A 413 8.37 9.56 15.48
C VAL A 413 8.78 11.02 15.66
N ALA A 414 10.08 11.23 15.88
CA ALA A 414 10.73 12.53 15.84
C ALA A 414 11.79 12.56 14.74
N ILE A 415 11.97 13.71 14.10
CA ILE A 415 13.14 13.97 13.26
C ILE A 415 14.13 14.75 14.12
N VAL A 416 15.38 14.32 14.16
CA VAL A 416 16.46 14.95 14.92
C VAL A 416 17.52 15.42 13.94
N GLY A 417 18.00 16.65 14.11
CA GLY A 417 19.07 17.18 13.28
C GLY A 417 19.78 18.35 13.93
N HIS A 418 20.85 18.82 13.29
CA HIS A 418 21.58 19.98 13.77
C HIS A 418 20.88 21.28 13.36
N ALA A 419 20.64 22.17 14.32
CA ALA A 419 20.07 23.47 14.10
C ALA A 419 20.48 24.46 15.20
N ALA A 420 20.72 25.72 14.81
CA ALA A 420 21.06 26.80 15.74
C ALA A 420 22.19 26.46 16.75
N GLY A 421 23.22 25.75 16.29
CA GLY A 421 24.38 25.38 17.12
C GLY A 421 24.18 24.16 18.04
N ALA A 422 23.02 23.51 18.02
CA ALA A 422 22.74 22.33 18.85
C ALA A 422 22.08 21.18 18.06
N THR A 423 22.06 19.99 18.66
CA THR A 423 21.17 18.91 18.20
C THR A 423 19.75 19.21 18.69
N ALA A 424 18.77 19.15 17.79
CA ALA A 424 17.39 19.52 18.07
C ALA A 424 16.39 18.56 17.43
N VAL A 425 15.20 18.47 18.03
CA VAL A 425 14.01 17.93 17.36
C VAL A 425 13.56 18.93 16.30
N LEU A 426 13.33 18.43 15.09
CA LEU A 426 12.84 19.15 13.93
C LEU A 426 11.38 18.77 13.67
N GLY A 427 10.56 19.77 13.43
CA GLY A 427 9.12 19.62 13.25
C GLY A 427 8.38 19.26 14.53
N SER A 428 7.06 19.10 14.42
CA SER A 428 6.24 18.61 15.52
C SER A 428 6.44 17.11 15.75
N VAL A 429 6.34 16.69 17.01
CA VAL A 429 6.05 15.32 17.38
C VAL A 429 4.57 15.30 17.75
N GLU A 430 3.83 14.32 17.23
CA GLU A 430 2.39 14.24 17.51
C GLU A 430 2.14 13.94 18.98
N SER A 431 0.97 14.33 19.49
CA SER A 431 0.56 13.96 20.84
C SER A 431 0.34 12.45 20.93
N SER A 432 0.83 11.81 22.00
CA SER A 432 0.62 10.38 22.21
C SER A 432 -0.86 10.03 22.43
N VAL A 433 -1.66 10.97 22.95
CA VAL A 433 -3.12 10.82 23.09
C VAL A 433 -3.79 10.74 21.72
N SER A 434 -3.44 11.66 20.82
CA SER A 434 -3.99 11.68 19.44
C SER A 434 -3.61 10.42 18.66
N VAL A 435 -2.36 9.95 18.81
CA VAL A 435 -1.89 8.67 18.24
C VAL A 435 -2.64 7.47 18.83
N GLU A 436 -2.91 7.47 20.13
CA GLU A 436 -3.67 6.41 20.80
C GLU A 436 -5.12 6.35 20.30
N GLU A 437 -5.80 7.48 20.19
CA GLU A 437 -7.15 7.58 19.65
C GLU A 437 -7.23 7.02 18.22
N GLU A 438 -6.31 7.41 17.33
CA GLU A 438 -6.28 6.90 15.96
C GLU A 438 -6.07 5.38 15.90
N VAL A 439 -5.22 4.83 16.78
CA VAL A 439 -5.00 3.39 16.88
C VAL A 439 -6.25 2.67 17.35
N ARG A 440 -6.89 3.18 18.41
CA ARG A 440 -8.11 2.58 18.98
C ARG A 440 -9.26 2.65 17.98
N ASP A 441 -9.43 3.77 17.29
CA ASP A 441 -10.44 3.96 16.24
C ASP A 441 -10.25 2.97 15.08
N TYR A 442 -9.02 2.85 14.57
CA TYR A 442 -8.72 1.88 13.52
C TYR A 442 -9.02 0.44 13.97
N VAL A 443 -8.60 0.05 15.17
CA VAL A 443 -8.87 -1.30 15.71
C VAL A 443 -10.36 -1.53 15.91
N ALA A 444 -11.13 -0.52 16.32
CA ALA A 444 -12.58 -0.61 16.40
C ALA A 444 -13.20 -0.95 15.04
N THR A 445 -12.67 -0.39 13.93
CA THR A 445 -13.12 -0.77 12.57
C THR A 445 -12.83 -2.24 12.25
N LEU A 446 -11.70 -2.78 12.71
CA LEU A 446 -11.36 -4.19 12.53
C LEU A 446 -12.31 -5.11 13.31
N VAL A 447 -12.65 -4.75 14.55
CA VAL A 447 -13.63 -5.48 15.36
C VAL A 447 -14.98 -5.50 14.65
N GLN A 448 -15.48 -4.33 14.24
CA GLN A 448 -16.78 -4.21 13.58
C GLN A 448 -16.87 -5.02 12.29
N ARG A 449 -15.76 -5.10 11.53
CA ARG A 449 -15.67 -5.88 10.28
C ARG A 449 -15.32 -7.35 10.49
N LYS A 450 -15.21 -7.82 11.74
CA LYS A 450 -14.84 -9.20 12.10
C LYS A 450 -13.50 -9.62 11.46
N LEU A 451 -12.54 -8.70 11.46
CA LEU A 451 -11.22 -8.83 10.79
C LEU A 451 -10.09 -9.33 11.70
N ILE A 452 -10.36 -9.51 12.98
CA ILE A 452 -9.39 -9.98 13.97
C ILE A 452 -9.64 -11.45 14.27
N ASP A 453 -8.58 -12.25 14.14
CA ASP A 453 -8.53 -13.60 14.65
C ASP A 453 -8.18 -13.61 16.13
N PHE A 454 -9.15 -13.94 16.97
CA PHE A 454 -8.96 -14.11 18.41
C PHE A 454 -8.52 -15.54 18.78
N GLU A 455 -8.67 -16.48 17.86
CA GLU A 455 -8.31 -17.89 18.03
C GLU A 455 -6.92 -18.11 17.44
N GLY A 456 -5.87 -17.94 18.26
CA GLY A 456 -4.53 -18.42 17.86
C GLY A 456 -4.61 -19.90 17.45
N PRO A 457 -3.75 -20.39 16.53
CA PRO A 457 -3.90 -21.73 15.98
C PRO A 457 -3.83 -22.78 17.09
N SER A 458 -4.97 -23.41 17.41
CA SER A 458 -5.01 -24.57 18.29
C SER A 458 -4.16 -25.70 17.67
N ARG A 459 -3.57 -26.58 18.48
CA ARG A 459 -2.84 -27.77 17.97
C ARG A 459 -3.72 -28.64 17.04
N GLU A 460 -5.04 -28.58 17.16
CA GLU A 460 -6.01 -29.21 16.24
C GLU A 460 -6.11 -28.49 14.88
N SER A 461 -6.10 -27.16 14.86
CA SER A 461 -6.12 -26.37 13.61
C SER A 461 -4.85 -26.59 12.75
N ALA A 462 -3.70 -26.85 13.38
CA ALA A 462 -2.46 -27.20 12.68
C ALA A 462 -2.49 -28.61 12.03
N LYS A 463 -3.15 -29.58 12.69
CA LYS A 463 -3.38 -30.93 12.11
C LYS A 463 -4.44 -30.89 10.99
N ARG A 464 -5.54 -30.14 11.19
CA ARG A 464 -6.55 -29.91 10.14
C ARG A 464 -6.00 -29.10 8.96
N GLY A 465 -5.09 -28.15 9.19
CA GLY A 465 -4.42 -27.38 8.14
C GLY A 465 -3.44 -28.19 7.29
N LYS A 466 -2.80 -29.23 7.85
CA LYS A 466 -2.02 -30.20 7.08
C LYS A 466 -2.92 -31.14 6.25
N ALA A 467 -4.06 -31.58 6.79
CA ALA A 467 -5.01 -32.40 6.05
C ALA A 467 -5.76 -31.61 4.94
N ARG A 468 -6.12 -30.34 5.20
CA ARG A 468 -6.76 -29.44 4.22
C ARG A 468 -5.81 -28.87 3.17
N LYS A 469 -4.49 -28.88 3.40
CA LYS A 469 -3.50 -28.63 2.34
C LYS A 469 -3.36 -29.81 1.37
N ALA A 470 -3.77 -31.01 1.77
CA ALA A 470 -3.72 -32.21 0.93
C ALA A 470 -5.01 -32.42 0.10
N ALA A 471 -6.14 -31.87 0.55
CA ALA A 471 -7.39 -31.85 -0.20
C ALA A 471 -7.77 -30.38 -0.46
N GLY A 472 -7.52 -29.87 -1.67
CA GLY A 472 -7.62 -28.46 -2.08
C GLY A 472 -9.02 -27.83 -1.98
N PHE A 473 -9.58 -27.82 -0.78
CA PHE A 473 -10.88 -27.25 -0.46
C PHE A 473 -10.74 -26.41 0.81
N VAL A 474 -10.77 -25.08 0.65
CA VAL A 474 -10.96 -24.15 1.77
C VAL A 474 -12.24 -23.37 1.50
N SER A 475 -13.38 -23.99 1.80
CA SER A 475 -14.51 -23.23 2.31
C SER A 475 -14.18 -22.83 3.74
N SER A 476 -13.95 -21.53 3.98
CA SER A 476 -14.14 -20.94 5.31
C SER A 476 -14.45 -19.46 5.19
N SER A 477 -15.63 -19.09 5.65
CA SER A 477 -16.25 -17.76 5.62
C SER A 477 -15.43 -16.63 6.27
N LYS A 478 -14.23 -16.84 6.85
CA LYS A 478 -13.43 -15.78 7.48
C LYS A 478 -11.94 -15.87 7.12
N ARG A 479 -11.43 -14.91 6.34
CA ARG A 479 -9.99 -14.66 6.17
C ARG A 479 -9.63 -13.40 6.97
N PRO A 480 -9.20 -13.54 8.23
CA PRO A 480 -8.82 -12.39 9.06
C PRO A 480 -7.60 -11.68 8.45
N THR A 481 -7.51 -10.37 8.68
CA THR A 481 -6.33 -9.55 8.32
C THR A 481 -5.42 -9.33 9.51
N HIS A 482 -5.92 -9.51 10.74
CA HIS A 482 -5.16 -9.36 11.98
C HIS A 482 -5.37 -10.57 12.88
N VAL A 483 -4.46 -10.75 13.84
CA VAL A 483 -4.52 -11.83 14.84
C VAL A 483 -4.02 -11.32 16.19
N VAL A 484 -4.59 -11.84 17.27
CA VAL A 484 -4.02 -11.66 18.61
C VAL A 484 -3.00 -12.77 18.87
N ARG A 485 -1.72 -12.41 19.04
CA ARG A 485 -0.65 -13.37 19.39
C ARG A 485 -0.07 -13.10 20.76
N ARG A 486 0.28 -14.17 21.49
CA ARG A 486 1.08 -14.04 22.70
C ARG A 486 2.55 -13.82 22.36
N ARG A 487 3.13 -12.75 22.91
CA ARG A 487 4.57 -12.43 22.88
C ARG A 487 5.08 -12.36 24.32
N GLY A 488 5.69 -13.44 24.78
CA GLY A 488 6.07 -13.58 26.19
C GLY A 488 4.85 -13.56 27.10
N LYS A 489 4.79 -12.56 27.99
CA LYS A 489 3.66 -12.38 28.93
C LYS A 489 2.51 -11.53 28.37
N GLU A 490 2.67 -10.94 27.19
CA GLU A 490 1.70 -10.00 26.62
C GLU A 490 0.93 -10.60 25.44
N ALA A 491 -0.30 -10.13 25.23
CA ALA A 491 -1.06 -10.37 24.01
C ALA A 491 -0.96 -9.13 23.12
N VAL A 492 -0.61 -9.33 21.85
CA VAL A 492 -0.34 -8.25 20.88
C VAL A 492 -1.17 -8.46 19.63
N LEU A 493 -1.76 -7.38 19.13
CA LEU A 493 -2.41 -7.36 17.82
C LEU A 493 -1.35 -7.28 16.71
N GLU A 494 -1.37 -8.23 15.78
CA GLU A 494 -0.43 -8.30 14.65
C GLU A 494 -1.18 -8.43 13.33
N ARG A 495 -0.63 -7.83 12.27
CA ARG A 495 -1.17 -7.97 10.92
C ARG A 495 -0.72 -9.29 10.30
N LEU A 496 -1.69 -10.00 9.70
CA LEU A 496 -1.48 -11.23 8.93
C LEU A 496 -1.31 -10.97 7.44
N ARG A 497 -2.07 -10.02 6.89
CA ARG A 497 -2.13 -9.75 5.44
C ARG A 497 -2.81 -8.41 5.13
N PHE A 498 -2.55 -7.92 3.94
CA PHE A 498 -3.45 -7.01 3.21
C PHE A 498 -4.19 -7.84 2.18
N GLY A 499 -5.50 -7.65 2.05
CA GLY A 499 -6.27 -8.45 1.09
C GLY A 499 -7.46 -7.69 0.56
N CYS A 500 -7.67 -7.83 -0.74
CA CYS A 500 -8.74 -7.23 -1.54
C CYS A 500 -10.14 -7.80 -1.23
N ARG A 501 -10.35 -8.43 -0.06
CA ARG A 501 -11.57 -9.17 0.23
C ARG A 501 -12.72 -8.21 0.46
N CYS A 502 -13.86 -8.58 -0.09
CA CYS A 502 -15.15 -8.02 0.24
C CYS A 502 -15.76 -8.73 1.46
N HIS A 503 -16.09 -7.99 2.53
CA HIS A 503 -16.95 -8.50 3.60
C HIS A 503 -18.41 -8.43 3.13
N LEU A 504 -19.05 -9.58 2.93
CA LEU A 504 -20.48 -9.60 2.61
C LEU A 504 -21.25 -8.93 3.77
N CYS A 505 -22.02 -7.89 3.45
CA CYS A 505 -22.83 -7.16 4.44
C CYS A 505 -23.85 -8.06 5.16
N SER A 506 -24.18 -9.23 4.61
CA SER A 506 -25.13 -10.18 5.20
C SER A 506 -24.65 -10.87 6.48
N GLU A 507 -23.40 -10.66 6.92
CA GLU A 507 -22.90 -11.16 8.21
C GLU A 507 -22.90 -10.09 9.32
N LEU A 508 -23.44 -8.89 9.06
CA LEU A 508 -23.49 -7.76 10.02
C LEU A 508 -24.88 -7.59 10.69
N GLU A 509 -25.83 -8.49 10.42
CA GLU A 509 -27.19 -8.49 11.01
C GLU A 509 -27.43 -9.60 12.05
N GLU A 510 -26.38 -10.13 12.68
CA GLU A 510 -26.49 -10.94 13.90
C GLU A 510 -25.68 -10.37 15.05
#